data_AF-A0A849T5L4-F1
#
_entry.id   AF-A0A849T5L4-F1
#
_cell.length_a   1.000
_cell.length_b   1.000
_cell.length_c   1.000
_cell.angle_alpha   90.00
_cell.angle_beta   90.00
_cell.angle_gamma   90.00
#
_symmetry.space_group_name_H-M   'P 1'
#
loop_
_entity.id
_entity.type
_entity.pdbx_description
1 polymer ?
#
loop_
_entity_poly.entity_id
_entity_poly.type
_entity_poly.pdbx_seq_one_letter_code
_entity_poly.pdbx_strand_id
1 'polypeptide(L)'
;MSKQQELEEMRKFLRNKQDPHSQFQKLKSYNNAANTQLFDMDLQETHQVQIIPDTSVAPAKFIPDLLIPKKFRAHPVTIRAMRKELFMGGEDFIDLECLLTCASCKTELDVQFWHFCPYCEASFPKNDK
;
A
#
# COMPACT_ATOMS: atom_id res chain seq x y z
N MET A 1 18.09 -20.57 22.78
CA MET A 1 17.53 -20.31 21.44
C MET A 1 17.71 -18.83 21.13
N SER A 2 18.06 -18.49 19.88
CA SER A 2 18.26 -17.09 19.49
C SER A 2 16.92 -16.40 19.25
N LYS A 3 16.75 -15.15 19.70
CA LYS A 3 15.54 -14.32 19.45
C LYS A 3 15.15 -14.25 17.97
N GLN A 4 16.11 -14.45 17.06
CA GLN A 4 15.87 -14.50 15.62
C GLN A 4 15.11 -15.76 15.18
N GLN A 5 15.33 -16.90 15.84
CA GLN A 5 14.64 -18.16 15.51
C GLN A 5 13.18 -18.13 15.94
N GLU A 6 12.88 -17.55 17.11
CA GLU A 6 11.49 -17.37 17.59
C GLU A 6 10.68 -16.46 16.68
N LEU A 7 11.29 -15.37 16.18
CA LEU A 7 10.64 -14.45 15.24
C LEU A 7 10.35 -15.11 13.88
N GLU A 8 11.25 -15.97 13.40
CA GLU A 8 11.11 -16.69 12.15
C GLU A 8 9.98 -17.74 12.22
N GLU A 9 9.89 -18.45 13.36
CA GLU A 9 8.83 -19.42 13.63
C GLU A 9 7.46 -18.76 13.81
N MET A 10 7.39 -17.62 14.51
CA MET A 10 6.16 -16.83 14.60
C MET A 10 5.67 -16.35 13.22
N ARG A 11 6.58 -15.89 12.36
CA ARG A 11 6.25 -15.49 10.98
C ARG A 11 5.79 -16.67 10.12
N LYS A 12 6.37 -17.86 10.32
CA LYS A 12 5.97 -19.09 9.62
C LYS A 12 4.61 -19.59 10.10
N PHE A 13 4.33 -19.47 11.40
CA PHE A 13 3.05 -19.82 12.00
C PHE A 13 1.91 -18.91 11.52
N LEU A 14 2.14 -17.59 11.47
CA LEU A 14 1.13 -16.61 11.03
C LEU A 14 0.78 -16.74 9.54
N ARG A 15 1.74 -17.15 8.69
CA ARG A 15 1.51 -17.37 7.25
C ARG A 15 0.56 -18.52 6.94
N ASN A 16 0.41 -19.49 7.84
CA ASN A 16 -0.27 -20.76 7.54
C ASN A 16 -1.77 -20.79 7.88
N LYS A 17 -2.38 -19.72 8.43
CA LYS A 17 -3.73 -19.86 9.02
C LYS A 17 -4.83 -18.89 8.61
N GLN A 18 -4.60 -17.89 7.77
CA GLN A 18 -5.64 -16.89 7.54
C GLN A 18 -5.67 -16.48 6.08
N ASP A 19 -6.45 -17.20 5.27
CA ASP A 19 -6.91 -16.67 3.98
C ASP A 19 -7.96 -15.56 4.26
N PRO A 20 -7.66 -14.28 3.98
CA PRO A 20 -8.54 -13.17 4.33
C PRO A 20 -9.94 -13.32 3.73
N HIS A 21 -10.03 -13.91 2.53
CA HIS A 21 -11.31 -14.12 1.86
C HIS A 21 -12.19 -15.11 2.62
N SER A 22 -11.65 -16.26 3.02
CA SER A 22 -12.37 -17.27 3.81
C SER A 22 -12.86 -16.73 5.16
N GLN A 23 -12.12 -15.82 5.77
CA GLN A 23 -12.53 -15.19 7.03
C GLN A 23 -13.64 -14.18 6.83
N PHE A 24 -13.53 -13.37 5.78
CA PHE A 24 -14.57 -12.42 5.40
C PHE A 24 -15.92 -13.11 5.14
N GLN A 25 -15.90 -14.25 4.43
CA GLN A 25 -17.12 -15.04 4.19
C GLN A 25 -17.73 -15.57 5.49
N LYS A 26 -16.90 -15.97 6.46
CA LYS A 26 -17.40 -16.40 7.78
C LYS A 26 -18.06 -15.24 8.51
N LEU A 27 -17.46 -14.05 8.50
CA LEU A 27 -18.03 -12.85 9.13
C LEU A 27 -19.43 -12.51 8.57
N LYS A 28 -19.64 -12.67 7.26
CA LYS A 28 -20.96 -12.49 6.61
C LYS A 28 -22.06 -13.42 7.16
N SER A 29 -21.70 -14.60 7.65
CA SER A 29 -22.67 -15.59 8.13
C SER A 29 -23.14 -15.38 9.58
N TYR A 30 -22.53 -14.47 10.34
CA TYR A 30 -22.93 -14.24 11.72
C TYR A 30 -24.13 -13.29 11.81
N ASN A 31 -25.19 -13.77 12.47
CA ASN A 31 -26.34 -12.97 12.87
C ASN A 31 -26.40 -12.85 14.39
N ASN A 32 -26.99 -11.77 14.89
CA ASN A 32 -27.28 -11.60 16.31
C ASN A 32 -28.55 -12.37 16.72
N ALA A 33 -28.92 -12.29 18.01
CA ALA A 33 -30.12 -12.95 18.54
C ALA A 33 -31.45 -12.46 17.93
N ALA A 34 -31.45 -11.29 17.29
CA ALA A 34 -32.58 -10.74 16.54
C ALA A 34 -32.55 -11.10 15.04
N ASN A 35 -31.67 -12.03 14.65
CA ASN A 35 -31.45 -12.50 13.28
C ASN A 35 -31.07 -11.40 12.27
N THR A 36 -30.49 -10.29 12.75
CA THR A 36 -29.87 -9.27 11.91
C THR A 36 -28.37 -9.47 11.82
N GLN A 37 -27.77 -9.04 10.71
CA GLN A 37 -26.35 -9.24 10.45
C GLN A 37 -25.51 -8.62 11.57
N LEU A 38 -24.59 -9.42 12.13
CA LEU A 38 -23.84 -9.03 13.33
C LEU A 38 -22.74 -8.02 13.04
N PHE A 39 -22.19 -8.05 11.82
CA PHE A 39 -21.08 -7.20 11.39
C PHE A 39 -21.54 -6.29 10.25
N ASP A 40 -21.23 -5.00 10.40
CA ASP A 40 -21.42 -4.03 9.34
C ASP A 40 -20.34 -4.22 8.26
N MET A 41 -20.78 -4.61 7.06
CA MET A 41 -19.90 -4.90 5.93
C MET A 41 -19.73 -3.68 5.01
N ASP A 42 -20.58 -2.67 5.19
CA ASP A 42 -20.63 -1.46 4.37
C ASP A 42 -19.96 -0.27 5.09
N LEU A 43 -19.31 -0.55 6.23
CA LEU A 43 -18.57 0.45 6.99
C LEU A 43 -17.40 0.97 6.15
N GLN A 44 -17.58 2.16 5.59
CA GLN A 44 -16.51 2.89 4.93
C GLN A 44 -15.55 3.47 5.98
N GLU A 45 -14.40 2.83 6.16
CA GLU A 45 -13.35 3.33 7.04
C GLU A 45 -12.41 4.29 6.29
N THR A 46 -12.29 5.52 6.80
CA THR A 46 -11.23 6.42 6.36
C THR A 46 -9.95 6.11 7.12
N HIS A 47 -8.93 5.61 6.40
CA HIS A 47 -7.60 5.40 6.97
C HIS A 47 -6.69 6.60 6.73
N GLN A 48 -6.28 7.27 7.79
CA GLN A 48 -5.22 8.27 7.73
C GLN A 48 -3.85 7.61 7.90
N VAL A 49 -3.01 7.70 6.88
CA VAL A 49 -1.63 7.20 6.87
C VAL A 49 -0.68 8.38 6.98
N GLN A 50 0.35 8.28 7.84
CA GLN A 50 1.38 9.31 7.96
C GLN A 50 2.69 8.84 7.33
N ILE A 51 3.25 9.64 6.43
CA ILE A 51 4.53 9.36 5.76
C ILE A 51 5.58 10.32 6.31
N ILE A 52 6.64 9.77 6.91
CA ILE A 52 7.75 10.50 7.51
C ILE A 52 8.92 10.53 6.51
N PRO A 53 9.53 11.71 6.26
CA PRO A 53 10.73 11.81 5.43
C PRO A 53 11.92 11.13 6.10
N ASP A 54 12.58 10.22 5.38
CA ASP A 54 13.76 9.49 5.82
C ASP A 54 14.71 9.27 4.64
N THR A 55 15.88 9.92 4.67
CA THR A 55 16.90 9.84 3.60
C THR A 55 17.63 8.49 3.57
N SER A 56 17.51 7.66 4.60
CA SER A 56 18.07 6.30 4.61
C SER A 56 17.23 5.32 3.78
N VAL A 57 15.98 5.67 3.48
CA VAL A 57 15.10 4.85 2.65
C VAL A 57 15.42 5.11 1.17
N ALA A 58 15.57 4.04 0.40
CA ALA A 58 15.78 4.17 -1.04
C ALA A 58 14.59 4.89 -1.73
N PRO A 59 14.84 5.66 -2.80
CA PRO A 59 13.79 6.29 -3.57
C PRO A 59 12.74 5.29 -4.09
N ALA A 60 11.52 5.77 -4.31
CA ALA A 60 10.35 4.99 -4.74
C ALA A 60 9.93 3.85 -3.79
N LYS A 61 10.36 3.88 -2.52
CA LYS A 61 9.95 2.90 -1.50
C LYS A 61 9.24 3.56 -0.32
N PHE A 62 8.31 2.79 0.25
CA PHE A 62 7.64 3.07 1.52
C PHE A 62 7.90 1.91 2.46
N ILE A 63 8.49 2.19 3.62
CA ILE A 63 8.80 1.18 4.63
C ILE A 63 7.90 1.42 5.84
N PRO A 64 7.10 0.44 6.29
CA PRO A 64 6.28 0.62 7.49
C PRO A 64 7.16 0.86 8.71
N ASP A 65 6.73 1.77 9.58
CA ASP A 65 7.35 1.95 10.89
C ASP A 65 7.02 0.74 11.77
N LEU A 66 8.07 0.11 12.33
CA LEU A 66 7.91 -1.10 13.14
C LEU A 66 7.37 -0.82 14.54
N LEU A 67 7.50 0.41 15.02
CA LEU A 67 7.12 0.81 16.38
C LEU A 67 5.77 1.51 16.40
N ILE A 68 5.44 2.27 15.34
CA ILE A 68 4.23 3.07 15.29
C ILE A 68 3.33 2.61 14.15
N PRO A 69 2.19 1.95 14.47
CA PRO A 69 1.21 1.56 13.47
C PRO A 69 0.75 2.76 12.62
N LYS A 70 0.42 2.49 11.34
CA LYS A 70 -0.08 3.49 10.36
C LYS A 70 0.92 4.58 9.98
N LYS A 71 2.20 4.42 10.34
CA LYS A 71 3.29 5.28 9.87
C LYS A 71 4.17 4.56 8.88
N PHE A 72 4.64 5.31 7.88
CA PHE A 72 5.58 4.84 6.88
C PHE A 72 6.73 5.82 6.78
N ARG A 73 7.91 5.31 6.43
CA ARG A 73 9.11 6.09 6.14
C ARG A 73 9.38 6.01 4.65
N ALA A 74 9.71 7.16 4.05
CA ALA A 74 10.01 7.25 2.63
C ALA A 74 11.06 8.33 2.38
N HIS A 75 11.82 8.17 1.29
CA HIS A 75 12.76 9.20 0.87
C HIS A 75 11.99 10.51 0.58
N PRO A 76 12.53 11.70 0.95
CA PRO A 76 11.86 12.98 0.68
C PRO A 76 11.48 13.17 -0.80
N VAL A 77 12.32 12.67 -1.71
CA VAL A 77 12.04 12.69 -3.16
C VAL A 77 10.80 11.87 -3.52
N THR A 78 10.62 10.71 -2.89
CA THR A 78 9.47 9.82 -3.10
C THR A 78 8.18 10.53 -2.69
N ILE A 79 8.20 11.21 -1.54
CA ILE A 79 7.05 11.94 -1.01
C ILE A 79 6.65 13.08 -1.97
N ARG A 80 7.63 13.80 -2.54
CA ARG A 80 7.36 14.87 -3.52
C ARG A 80 6.91 14.33 -4.88
N ALA A 81 7.45 13.18 -5.30
CA ALA A 81 7.14 12.56 -6.57
C ALA A 81 5.75 11.95 -6.59
N MET A 82 5.25 11.48 -5.45
CA MET A 82 3.97 10.81 -5.31
C MET A 82 2.80 11.77 -5.61
N ARG A 83 1.78 11.31 -6.35
CA ARG A 83 0.53 12.06 -6.49
C ARG A 83 -0.22 12.11 -5.16
N LYS A 84 -1.08 13.12 -4.95
CA LYS A 84 -1.87 13.21 -3.71
C LYS A 84 -3.09 12.30 -3.72
N GLU A 85 -3.69 12.12 -4.90
CA GLU A 85 -4.91 11.34 -5.12
C GLU A 85 -4.57 9.98 -5.76
N LEU A 86 -3.84 9.11 -5.05
CA LEU A 86 -3.37 7.82 -5.58
C LEU A 86 -4.44 6.71 -5.57
N PHE A 87 -5.28 6.70 -4.55
CA PHE A 87 -6.10 5.53 -4.20
C PHE A 87 -7.59 5.87 -4.20
N MET A 88 -8.08 6.50 -5.27
CA MET A 88 -9.50 6.55 -5.53
C MET A 88 -9.92 5.20 -6.12
N GLY A 89 -10.21 4.22 -5.25
CA GLY A 89 -10.86 2.98 -5.66
C GLY A 89 -12.28 3.31 -6.09
N GLY A 90 -12.52 3.43 -7.40
CA GLY A 90 -13.85 3.35 -7.95
C GLY A 90 -14.41 1.94 -7.79
N GLU A 91 -15.73 1.77 -7.94
CA GLU A 91 -16.40 0.46 -7.82
C GLU A 91 -15.83 -0.59 -8.80
N ASP A 92 -15.20 -0.14 -9.89
CA ASP A 92 -14.51 -0.97 -10.88
C ASP A 92 -12.98 -0.80 -10.77
N PHE A 93 -12.30 -1.81 -10.22
CA PHE A 93 -10.84 -1.94 -10.30
C PHE A 93 -10.45 -2.38 -11.73
N ILE A 94 -10.49 -1.43 -12.66
CA ILE A 94 -9.95 -1.64 -14.02
C ILE A 94 -8.42 -1.59 -13.90
N ASP A 95 -7.73 -2.62 -14.38
CA ASP A 95 -6.26 -2.62 -14.53
C ASP A 95 -5.87 -1.53 -15.54
N LEU A 96 -5.59 -0.34 -15.02
CA LEU A 96 -5.23 0.86 -15.79
C LEU A 96 -3.71 1.12 -15.76
N GLU A 97 -2.89 0.08 -15.66
CA GLU A 97 -1.43 0.24 -15.57
C GLU A 97 -0.90 1.14 -16.70
N CYS A 98 -0.12 2.15 -16.34
CA CYS A 98 0.52 3.04 -17.30
C CYS A 98 2.04 2.96 -17.14
N LEU A 99 2.62 1.85 -17.59
CA LEU A 99 4.06 1.63 -17.51
C LEU A 99 4.81 2.56 -18.49
N LEU A 100 5.78 3.31 -17.96
CA LEU A 100 6.68 4.15 -18.73
C LEU A 100 8.12 3.96 -18.27
N THR A 101 9.01 3.72 -19.22
CA THR A 101 10.46 3.71 -18.99
C THR A 101 10.98 5.14 -18.94
N CYS A 102 11.53 5.55 -17.80
CA CYS A 102 12.10 6.88 -17.63
C CYS A 102 13.23 7.14 -18.66
N ALA A 103 13.14 8.24 -19.41
CA ALA A 103 14.16 8.58 -20.39
C ALA A 103 15.57 8.81 -19.79
N SER A 104 15.64 9.30 -18.54
CA SER A 104 16.88 9.64 -17.86
C SER A 104 17.54 8.44 -17.18
N CYS A 105 16.85 7.79 -16.22
CA CYS A 105 17.42 6.69 -15.43
C CYS A 105 17.09 5.29 -15.97
N LYS A 106 16.30 5.19 -17.05
CA LYS A 106 15.87 3.94 -17.69
C LYS A 106 15.09 2.99 -16.78
N THR A 107 14.67 3.44 -15.60
CA THR A 107 13.79 2.66 -14.72
C THR A 107 12.36 2.67 -15.25
N GLU A 108 11.74 1.49 -15.27
CA GLU A 108 10.32 1.31 -15.58
C GLU A 108 9.49 1.65 -14.34
N LEU A 109 8.45 2.45 -14.53
CA LEU A 109 7.57 2.93 -13.47
C LEU A 109 6.15 3.07 -14.01
N ASP A 110 5.18 2.77 -13.16
CA ASP A 110 3.79 3.11 -13.44
C ASP A 110 3.53 4.60 -13.14
N VAL A 111 3.28 5.39 -14.18
CA VAL A 111 3.12 6.84 -14.07
C VAL A 111 1.82 7.26 -13.40
N GLN A 112 0.88 6.34 -13.16
CA GLN A 112 -0.36 6.64 -12.44
C GLN A 112 -0.08 7.17 -11.03
N PHE A 113 1.00 6.70 -10.41
CA PHE A 113 1.34 7.00 -9.02
C PHE A 113 2.25 8.22 -8.84
N TRP A 114 2.84 8.75 -9.93
CA TRP A 114 3.93 9.73 -9.85
C TRP A 114 3.68 11.00 -10.68
N HIS A 115 4.15 12.14 -10.19
CA HIS A 115 4.23 13.41 -10.91
C HIS A 115 5.51 13.51 -11.76
N PHE A 116 6.59 12.90 -11.28
CA PHE A 116 7.90 12.84 -11.94
C PHE A 116 8.64 11.57 -11.48
N CYS A 117 9.76 11.23 -12.11
CA CYS A 117 10.51 10.02 -11.76
C CYS A 117 11.04 10.09 -10.33
N PRO A 118 10.61 9.19 -9.41
CA PRO A 118 11.07 9.23 -8.02
C PRO A 118 12.56 8.90 -7.87
N TYR A 119 13.21 8.30 -8.88
CA TYR A 119 14.62 7.91 -8.80
C TYR A 119 15.59 9.02 -9.21
N CYS A 120 15.21 9.86 -10.19
CA CYS A 120 16.12 10.85 -10.78
C CYS A 120 15.53 12.24 -10.95
N GLU A 121 14.30 12.46 -10.47
CA GLU A 121 13.59 13.75 -10.51
C GLU A 121 13.26 14.25 -11.93
N ALA A 122 13.55 13.46 -12.98
CA ALA A 122 13.20 13.77 -14.35
C ALA A 122 11.67 13.84 -14.53
N SER A 123 11.20 14.89 -15.19
CA SER A 123 9.80 15.02 -15.58
C SER A 123 9.42 13.97 -16.64
N PHE A 124 8.17 13.50 -16.57
CA PHE A 124 7.63 12.65 -17.64
C PHE A 124 7.30 13.50 -18.87
N PRO A 125 7.41 12.94 -20.08
CA PRO A 125 6.95 13.62 -21.28
C PRO A 125 5.47 13.98 -21.11
N LYS A 126 5.12 15.24 -21.40
CA LYS A 126 3.72 15.64 -21.45
C LYS A 126 3.13 14.94 -22.66
N ASN A 127 2.22 14.00 -22.43
CA ASN A 127 1.31 13.59 -23.49
C ASN A 127 0.38 14.77 -23.74
N ASP A 128 0.72 15.59 -24.73
CA ASP A 128 -0.23 16.51 -25.34
C ASP A 128 -1.36 15.62 -25.88
N LYS A 129 -2.54 15.73 -25.25
CA LYS A 129 -3.75 15.05 -25.68
C LYS A 129 -4.13 15.45 -27.09
#